data_AF-A0A6N6KXH5-F1
#
_entry.id   AF-A0A6N6KXH5-F1
#
_cell.length_a   1.000
_cell.length_b   1.000
_cell.length_c   1.000
_cell.angle_alpha   90.00
_cell.angle_beta   90.00
_cell.angle_gamma   90.00
#
_symmetry.space_group_name_H-M   'P 1'
#
loop_
_entity.id
_entity.type
_entity.pdbx_description
1 polymer ?
#
loop_
_entity_poly.entity_id
_entity_poly.type
_entity_poly.pdbx_seq_one_letter_code
_entity_poly.pdbx_strand_id
1 'polypeptide(L)'
;MSVSCSSSWTGKQVSRRTILFLSIPAWRTSSVNDLHTLERFSPFGTPVAAPGGLLWEVETAIFRCRMPASEAMQTAVSLEDAVQDPQALAFFEMLIPKPPFQLLEATVAFFRGVIFQAGHSSEALVQLTYDAPKWGMRIPEQKVNATRVDAGSVTAEHRVGVEIHSHGTLPAYFSPTDDADEIDGFLYCVIGDVTAWSPSICLRVGHAGCFLDLSVDQVFELPHGLQLQEWPRRDNE
;
A
#
# COMPACT_ATOMS: atom_id res chain seq x y z
N MET A 1 26.06 -10.86 -55.38
CA MET A 1 25.38 -9.80 -56.15
C MET A 1 23.92 -10.21 -56.31
N SER A 2 23.01 -9.35 -55.83
CA SER A 2 21.56 -9.28 -56.05
C SER A 2 20.77 -10.57 -56.32
N VAL A 3 19.90 -10.94 -55.37
CA VAL A 3 18.69 -11.70 -55.65
C VAL A 3 17.51 -10.92 -55.08
N SER A 4 16.65 -10.43 -55.98
CA SER A 4 15.30 -9.98 -55.68
C SER A 4 14.38 -11.19 -55.56
N CYS A 5 13.42 -11.16 -54.64
CA CYS A 5 12.22 -11.97 -54.75
C CYS A 5 11.06 -11.29 -54.03
N SER A 6 10.03 -11.00 -54.81
CA SER A 6 8.70 -10.54 -54.41
C SER A 6 7.88 -11.73 -53.89
N SER A 7 7.02 -11.48 -52.91
CA SER A 7 5.84 -12.33 -52.70
C SER A 7 4.69 -11.53 -52.12
N SER A 8 3.64 -11.46 -52.94
CA SER A 8 2.28 -11.00 -52.70
C SER A 8 1.62 -11.63 -51.47
N TRP A 9 0.94 -10.81 -50.66
CA TRP A 9 0.00 -11.28 -49.64
C TRP A 9 -1.44 -11.00 -50.11
N THR A 10 -2.18 -12.07 -50.38
CA THR A 10 -3.60 -12.05 -50.69
C THR A 10 -4.42 -12.04 -49.40
N GLY A 11 -5.27 -11.02 -49.24
CA GLY A 11 -6.17 -10.88 -48.12
C GLY A 11 -7.22 -11.99 -48.03
N LYS A 12 -7.50 -12.42 -46.80
CA LYS A 12 -8.72 -13.15 -46.44
C LYS A 12 -9.48 -12.33 -45.41
N GLN A 13 -10.66 -11.88 -45.83
CA GLN A 13 -11.69 -11.24 -45.03
C GLN A 13 -12.14 -12.17 -43.90
N VAL A 14 -12.10 -11.70 -42.66
CA VAL A 14 -12.77 -12.37 -41.53
C VAL A 14 -13.79 -11.40 -40.93
N SER A 15 -14.98 -11.97 -40.73
CA SER A 15 -16.26 -11.37 -40.36
C SER A 15 -16.22 -10.60 -39.02
N ARG A 16 -16.84 -9.41 -39.02
CA ARG A 16 -17.01 -8.54 -37.85
C ARG A 16 -18.06 -9.12 -36.90
N ARG A 17 -17.65 -9.52 -35.69
CA ARG A 17 -18.57 -9.63 -34.53
C ARG A 17 -18.60 -8.29 -33.79
N THR A 18 -19.79 -7.75 -33.66
CA THR A 18 -20.13 -6.54 -32.91
C THR A 18 -19.69 -6.68 -31.46
N ILE A 19 -18.72 -5.86 -31.05
CA ILE A 19 -18.40 -5.61 -29.64
C ILE A 19 -19.11 -4.30 -29.29
N LEU A 20 -20.04 -4.36 -28.33
CA LEU A 20 -20.66 -3.19 -27.72
C LEU A 20 -19.59 -2.45 -26.91
N PHE A 21 -19.12 -1.32 -27.42
CA PHE A 21 -18.31 -0.38 -26.67
C PHE A 21 -19.23 0.37 -25.69
N LEU A 22 -19.06 0.13 -24.40
CA LEU A 22 -19.54 1.04 -23.35
C LEU A 22 -18.65 2.28 -23.40
N SER A 23 -19.26 3.39 -23.77
CA SER A 23 -18.65 4.71 -23.90
C SER A 23 -18.20 5.24 -22.53
N ILE A 24 -16.89 5.37 -22.32
CA ILE A 24 -16.32 6.15 -21.21
C ILE A 24 -16.32 7.62 -21.65
N PRO A 25 -16.80 8.58 -20.83
CA PRO A 25 -16.92 9.96 -21.27
C PRO A 25 -15.55 10.62 -21.44
N ALA A 26 -15.38 11.32 -22.56
CA ALA A 26 -14.21 12.11 -22.89
C ALA A 26 -14.21 13.42 -22.11
N TRP A 27 -13.18 13.64 -21.28
CA TRP A 27 -12.94 14.95 -20.64
C TRP A 27 -11.63 15.56 -21.15
N ARG A 28 -11.80 16.80 -21.62
CA ARG A 28 -10.87 17.80 -22.17
C ARG A 28 -9.35 17.53 -22.11
N THR A 29 -8.76 17.62 -23.29
CA THR A 29 -7.36 17.98 -23.52
C THR A 29 -7.06 19.40 -23.00
N SER A 30 -6.11 19.52 -22.08
CA SER A 30 -5.34 20.76 -21.86
C SER A 30 -3.85 20.44 -21.98
N SER A 31 -3.13 21.41 -22.55
CA SER A 31 -1.83 21.27 -23.22
C SER A 31 -0.64 20.99 -22.31
N VAL A 32 0.27 20.22 -22.90
CA VAL A 32 1.67 19.93 -22.55
C VAL A 32 2.44 21.15 -22.02
N ASN A 33 2.83 21.14 -20.73
CA ASN A 33 4.18 21.49 -20.21
C ASN A 33 4.28 21.58 -18.66
N ASP A 34 3.74 20.63 -17.90
CA ASP A 34 4.14 20.43 -16.50
C ASP A 34 3.99 18.95 -16.13
N LEU A 35 5.00 18.15 -16.47
CA LEU A 35 5.05 16.69 -16.28
C LEU A 35 5.80 16.25 -15.01
N HIS A 36 6.04 17.16 -14.05
CA HIS A 36 6.83 16.84 -12.84
C HIS A 36 6.02 16.80 -11.53
N THR A 37 4.69 16.84 -11.59
CA THR A 37 3.84 16.93 -10.37
C THR A 37 2.70 15.90 -10.35
N LEU A 38 2.70 14.89 -11.23
CA LEU A 38 1.54 14.02 -11.49
C LEU A 38 1.65 12.57 -11.00
N GLU A 39 2.68 12.16 -10.26
CA GLU A 39 2.87 10.73 -9.92
C GLU A 39 3.15 10.49 -8.43
N ARG A 40 2.14 10.66 -7.59
CA ARG A 40 2.09 10.08 -6.24
C ARG A 40 0.71 9.49 -6.02
N PHE A 41 0.57 8.20 -6.31
CA PHE A 41 -0.60 7.37 -5.96
C PHE A 41 -1.95 7.81 -6.58
N SER A 42 -2.86 6.85 -6.74
CA SER A 42 -4.14 7.03 -7.46
C SER A 42 -4.87 8.27 -6.93
N PRO A 43 -5.16 9.30 -7.76
CA PRO A 43 -5.32 10.64 -7.22
C PRO A 43 -6.60 10.83 -6.40
N PHE A 44 -7.60 9.94 -6.50
CA PHE A 44 -8.79 10.01 -5.65
C PHE A 44 -9.34 8.60 -5.44
N GLY A 45 -9.40 8.15 -4.18
CA GLY A 45 -10.21 6.98 -3.85
C GLY A 45 -11.67 7.21 -4.22
N THR A 46 -12.40 6.11 -4.37
CA THR A 46 -13.81 6.13 -4.75
C THR A 46 -14.67 5.96 -3.49
N PRO A 47 -15.53 6.93 -3.15
CA PRO A 47 -16.50 6.75 -2.08
C PRO A 47 -17.58 5.76 -2.52
N VAL A 48 -17.87 4.78 -1.65
CA VAL A 48 -18.87 3.74 -1.86
C VAL A 48 -19.86 3.77 -0.70
N ALA A 49 -21.12 4.06 -0.97
CA ALA A 49 -22.17 4.07 0.03
C ALA A 49 -22.72 2.65 0.21
N ALA A 50 -22.64 2.14 1.45
CA ALA A 50 -23.16 0.85 1.87
C ALA A 50 -24.12 1.02 3.07
N PRO A 51 -24.96 0.02 3.41
CA PRO A 51 -25.90 0.14 4.52
C PRO A 51 -25.22 0.34 5.88
N GLY A 52 -23.98 -0.11 6.03
CA GLY A 52 -23.16 0.04 7.23
C GLY A 52 -22.39 1.36 7.32
N GLY A 53 -22.51 2.25 6.33
CA GLY A 53 -21.81 3.53 6.28
C GLY A 53 -21.06 3.76 4.97
N LEU A 54 -20.36 4.89 4.91
CA LEU A 54 -19.52 5.25 3.77
C LEU A 54 -18.20 4.47 3.82
N LEU A 55 -17.82 3.90 2.69
CA LEU A 55 -16.55 3.23 2.48
C LEU A 55 -15.70 4.02 1.49
N TRP A 56 -14.38 3.86 1.60
CA TRP A 56 -13.38 4.47 0.74
C TRP A 56 -12.60 3.38 0.02
N GLU A 57 -12.71 3.35 -1.32
CA GLU A 57 -12.04 2.35 -2.15
C GLU A 57 -10.81 2.93 -2.84
N VAL A 58 -9.68 2.23 -2.74
CA VAL A 58 -8.42 2.65 -3.34
C VAL A 58 -7.80 1.46 -4.06
N GLU A 59 -7.32 1.72 -5.28
CA GLU A 59 -6.54 0.78 -6.07
C GLU A 59 -5.18 1.42 -6.40
N THR A 60 -4.10 0.68 -6.13
CA THR A 60 -2.73 1.04 -6.48
C THR A 60 -2.15 0.00 -7.44
N ALA A 61 -0.89 0.17 -7.86
CA ALA A 61 -0.20 -0.88 -8.61
C ALA A 61 0.13 -2.14 -7.77
N ILE A 62 -0.06 -2.09 -6.45
CA ILE A 62 0.40 -3.11 -5.48
C ILE A 62 -0.77 -3.82 -4.83
N PHE A 63 -1.83 -3.09 -4.48
CA PHE A 63 -2.99 -3.62 -3.78
C PHE A 63 -4.26 -2.88 -4.18
N ARG A 64 -5.39 -3.52 -3.90
CA ARG A 64 -6.70 -2.90 -3.88
C ARG A 64 -7.30 -3.08 -2.50
N CYS A 65 -7.98 -2.06 -2.01
CA CYS A 65 -8.65 -2.14 -0.73
C CYS A 65 -9.91 -1.29 -0.70
N ARG A 66 -10.81 -1.66 0.20
CA ARG A 66 -11.93 -0.83 0.60
C ARG A 66 -11.94 -0.76 2.11
N MET A 67 -11.93 0.45 2.65
CA MET A 67 -11.82 0.72 4.08
C MET A 67 -13.00 1.57 4.55
N PRO A 68 -13.34 1.55 5.85
CA PRO A 68 -14.28 2.54 6.41
C PRO A 68 -13.80 3.96 6.14
N ALA A 69 -14.70 4.84 5.70
CA ALA A 69 -14.36 6.25 5.52
C ALA A 69 -14.15 6.93 6.87
N SER A 70 -13.12 7.78 6.99
CA SER A 70 -12.89 8.59 8.18
C SER A 70 -14.01 9.60 8.40
N GLU A 71 -14.14 10.15 9.62
CA GLU A 71 -15.15 11.19 9.91
C GLU A 71 -14.99 12.42 8.99
N ALA A 72 -13.75 12.81 8.72
CA ALA A 72 -13.44 13.89 7.80
C ALA A 72 -13.95 13.57 6.38
N MET A 73 -13.75 12.34 5.91
CA MET A 73 -14.21 11.89 4.59
C MET A 73 -15.73 11.81 4.52
N GLN A 74 -16.39 11.30 5.56
CA GLN A 74 -17.84 11.26 5.67
C GLN A 74 -18.48 12.66 5.63
N THR A 75 -17.79 13.67 6.13
CA THR A 75 -18.24 15.07 6.10
C THR A 75 -17.97 15.74 4.75
N ALA A 76 -16.88 15.35 4.08
CA ALA A 76 -16.42 15.97 2.84
C ALA A 76 -17.13 15.43 1.58
N VAL A 77 -17.64 14.19 1.63
CA VAL A 77 -18.25 13.51 0.48
C VAL A 77 -19.77 13.61 0.55
N SER A 78 -20.40 14.05 -0.54
CA SER A 78 -21.86 13.93 -0.67
C SER A 78 -22.24 12.47 -0.96
N LEU A 79 -23.19 11.92 -0.20
CA LEU A 79 -23.68 10.55 -0.41
C LEU A 79 -24.30 10.34 -1.80
N GLU A 80 -24.77 11.41 -2.44
CA GLU A 80 -25.33 11.35 -3.80
C GLU A 80 -24.26 11.13 -4.88
N ASP A 81 -23.02 11.55 -4.60
CA ASP A 81 -21.87 11.39 -5.48
C ASP A 81 -21.16 10.03 -5.26
N ALA A 82 -21.48 9.35 -4.15
CA ALA A 82 -20.92 8.04 -3.84
C ALA A 82 -21.54 6.92 -4.69
N VAL A 83 -20.71 5.93 -5.05
CA VAL A 83 -21.17 4.72 -5.73
C VAL A 83 -22.08 3.94 -4.77
N GLN A 84 -23.32 3.70 -5.17
CA GLN A 84 -24.28 2.96 -4.35
C GLN A 84 -24.07 1.46 -4.53
N ASP A 85 -23.62 0.77 -3.47
CA ASP A 85 -23.45 -0.68 -3.47
C ASP A 85 -23.93 -1.27 -2.14
N PRO A 86 -25.14 -1.86 -2.11
CA PRO A 86 -25.70 -2.42 -0.88
C PRO A 86 -24.96 -3.67 -0.37
N GLN A 87 -24.08 -4.26 -1.18
CA GLN A 87 -23.30 -5.44 -0.83
C GLN A 87 -21.83 -5.11 -0.52
N ALA A 88 -21.44 -3.84 -0.63
CA ALA A 88 -20.07 -3.44 -0.38
C ALA A 88 -19.66 -3.66 1.08
N LEU A 89 -18.55 -4.35 1.25
CA LEU A 89 -17.85 -4.55 2.51
C LEU A 89 -16.41 -4.05 2.40
N ALA A 90 -15.80 -3.75 3.56
CA ALA A 90 -14.37 -3.52 3.63
C ALA A 90 -13.60 -4.78 3.23
N PHE A 91 -12.50 -4.61 2.49
CA PHE A 91 -11.65 -5.70 2.05
C PHE A 91 -10.23 -5.23 1.76
N PHE A 92 -9.32 -6.19 1.65
CA PHE A 92 -7.96 -5.98 1.22
C PHE A 92 -7.52 -7.11 0.30
N GLU A 93 -6.87 -6.75 -0.82
CA GLU A 93 -6.34 -7.68 -1.80
C GLU A 93 -4.98 -7.21 -2.31
N MET A 94 -4.00 -8.10 -2.29
CA MET A 94 -2.72 -7.89 -2.96
C MET A 94 -2.88 -8.15 -4.47
N LEU A 95 -2.53 -7.16 -5.29
CA LEU A 95 -2.56 -7.26 -6.77
C LEU A 95 -1.25 -7.81 -7.35
N ILE A 96 -0.20 -7.84 -6.53
CA ILE A 96 1.10 -8.43 -6.83
C ILE A 96 1.40 -9.56 -5.84
N PRO A 97 2.40 -10.43 -6.11
CA PRO A 97 2.82 -11.43 -5.13
C PRO A 97 3.17 -10.80 -3.79
N LYS A 98 2.77 -11.45 -2.69
CA LYS A 98 3.09 -11.01 -1.32
C LYS A 98 4.62 -10.93 -1.12
N PRO A 99 5.14 -9.97 -0.33
CA PRO A 99 6.54 -9.99 0.05
C PRO A 99 6.88 -11.30 0.77
N PRO A 100 8.02 -11.94 0.45
CA PRO A 100 8.49 -13.09 1.20
C PRO A 100 8.69 -12.74 2.68
N PHE A 101 8.30 -13.64 3.58
CA PHE A 101 8.43 -13.43 5.03
C PHE A 101 9.88 -13.14 5.47
N GLN A 102 10.87 -13.62 4.73
CA GLN A 102 12.29 -13.36 4.99
C GLN A 102 12.64 -11.87 4.93
N LEU A 103 11.88 -11.04 4.21
CA LEU A 103 12.06 -9.59 4.23
C LEU A 103 11.59 -9.00 5.56
N LEU A 104 10.52 -9.53 6.14
CA LEU A 104 10.08 -9.14 7.49
C LEU A 104 11.12 -9.57 8.53
N GLU A 105 11.66 -10.79 8.43
CA GLU A 105 12.74 -11.26 9.30
C GLU A 105 14.02 -10.40 9.17
N ALA A 106 14.40 -10.02 7.94
CA ALA A 106 15.53 -9.15 7.68
C ALA A 106 15.33 -7.75 8.28
N THR A 107 14.11 -7.20 8.20
CA THR A 107 13.74 -5.93 8.83
C THR A 107 13.85 -6.00 10.35
N VAL A 108 13.36 -7.07 10.99
CA VAL A 108 13.52 -7.29 12.44
C VAL A 108 15.00 -7.38 12.81
N ALA A 109 15.80 -8.11 12.04
CA ALA A 109 17.24 -8.23 12.27
C ALA A 109 17.95 -6.87 12.16
N PHE A 110 17.56 -6.05 11.18
CA PHE A 110 18.06 -4.68 11.02
C PHE A 110 17.72 -3.81 12.24
N PHE A 111 16.46 -3.82 12.69
CA PHE A 111 16.04 -3.05 13.87
C PHE A 111 16.77 -3.48 15.14
N ARG A 112 16.99 -4.79 15.34
CA ARG A 112 17.83 -5.30 16.45
C ARG A 112 19.26 -4.75 16.37
N GLY A 113 19.83 -4.69 15.17
CA GLY A 113 21.14 -4.09 14.91
C GLY A 113 21.18 -2.61 15.30
N VAL A 114 20.16 -1.83 14.92
CA VAL A 114 20.04 -0.41 15.28
C VAL A 114 19.99 -0.24 16.80
N ILE A 115 19.13 -0.99 17.50
CA ILE A 115 19.01 -0.94 18.97
C ILE A 115 20.35 -1.24 19.65
N PHE A 116 21.05 -2.28 19.18
CA PHE A 116 22.34 -2.69 19.72
C PHE A 116 23.42 -1.60 19.53
N GLN A 117 23.39 -0.89 18.40
CA GLN A 117 24.42 0.09 18.03
C GLN A 117 24.13 1.50 18.56
N ALA A 118 22.85 1.87 18.68
CA ALA A 118 22.40 3.22 19.05
C ALA A 118 21.95 3.38 20.52
N GLY A 119 21.86 2.30 21.30
CA GLY A 119 21.57 2.37 22.74
C GLY A 119 20.10 2.30 23.12
N HIS A 120 19.41 1.23 22.70
CA HIS A 120 18.07 0.79 23.15
C HIS A 120 16.85 1.64 22.76
N SER A 121 17.00 2.89 22.32
CA SER A 121 15.87 3.81 22.18
C SER A 121 15.87 4.56 20.85
N SER A 122 16.13 3.88 19.73
CA SER A 122 16.00 4.51 18.42
C SER A 122 14.98 3.75 17.59
N GLU A 123 13.99 4.47 17.09
CA GLU A 123 13.20 3.99 15.97
C GLU A 123 14.07 3.92 14.72
N ALA A 124 13.61 3.18 13.73
CA ALA A 124 14.20 3.09 12.41
C ALA A 124 13.12 2.65 11.43
N LEU A 125 13.31 2.99 10.15
CA LEU A 125 12.37 2.78 9.08
C LEU A 125 13.02 2.01 7.93
N VAL A 126 12.27 1.06 7.39
CA VAL A 126 12.61 0.23 6.25
C VAL A 126 11.46 0.29 5.25
N GLN A 127 11.79 0.42 3.97
CA GLN A 127 10.83 0.37 2.88
C GLN A 127 11.02 -0.91 2.09
N LEU A 128 9.95 -1.69 1.93
CA LEU A 128 9.92 -2.78 0.97
C LEU A 128 9.47 -2.24 -0.38
N THR A 129 10.30 -2.45 -1.39
CA THR A 129 10.06 -1.95 -2.75
C THR A 129 9.77 -3.10 -3.69
N TYR A 130 8.93 -2.87 -4.70
CA TYR A 130 8.62 -3.88 -5.70
C TYR A 130 9.10 -3.44 -7.09
N ASP A 131 10.13 -4.13 -7.59
CA ASP A 131 10.60 -4.03 -8.96
C ASP A 131 10.30 -5.35 -9.67
N ALA A 132 9.13 -5.40 -10.32
CA ALA A 132 8.53 -6.63 -10.81
C ALA A 132 9.54 -7.53 -11.56
N PRO A 133 9.62 -8.83 -11.21
CA PRO A 133 8.77 -9.58 -10.26
C PRO A 133 9.37 -9.68 -8.84
N LYS A 134 10.26 -8.77 -8.43
CA LYS A 134 11.08 -8.93 -7.23
C LYS A 134 10.75 -7.90 -6.17
N TRP A 135 10.66 -8.38 -4.93
CA TRP A 135 10.71 -7.53 -3.75
C TRP A 135 12.15 -7.22 -3.37
N GLY A 136 12.38 -5.99 -2.95
CA GLY A 136 13.63 -5.48 -2.40
C GLY A 136 13.41 -4.79 -1.06
N MET A 137 14.50 -4.54 -0.36
CA MET A 137 14.52 -3.80 0.91
C MET A 137 15.40 -2.58 0.74
N ARG A 138 14.89 -1.42 1.13
CA ARG A 138 15.58 -0.14 1.12
C ARG A 138 15.53 0.48 2.51
N ILE A 139 16.66 1.04 2.94
CA ILE A 139 16.73 1.87 4.14
C ILE A 139 16.90 3.31 3.65
N PRO A 140 15.87 4.17 3.72
CA PRO A 140 16.03 5.57 3.33
C PRO A 140 16.97 6.30 4.30
N GLU A 141 17.59 7.37 3.83
CA GLU A 141 18.20 8.34 4.74
C GLU A 141 17.12 8.89 5.66
N GLN A 142 17.39 8.84 6.96
CA GLN A 142 16.38 9.08 7.98
C GLN A 142 17.03 9.71 9.22
N LYS A 143 16.29 10.62 9.86
CA LYS A 143 16.61 11.13 11.18
C LYS A 143 15.76 10.39 12.19
N VAL A 144 16.42 9.78 13.15
CA VAL A 144 15.78 8.90 14.12
C VAL A 144 15.91 9.48 15.52
N ASN A 145 14.84 9.31 16.31
CA ASN A 145 14.88 9.46 17.76
C ASN A 145 14.06 8.32 18.39
N ALA A 146 13.80 8.41 19.70
CA ALA A 146 13.16 7.33 20.44
C ALA A 146 11.69 7.08 20.13
N THR A 147 11.01 8.04 19.49
CA THR A 147 9.55 8.00 19.27
C THR A 147 9.15 8.51 17.89
N ARG A 148 10.12 8.75 17.00
CA ARG A 148 9.87 9.20 15.63
C ARG A 148 11.03 8.87 14.71
N VAL A 149 10.68 8.43 13.50
CA VAL A 149 11.55 8.47 12.33
C VAL A 149 11.05 9.55 11.36
N ASP A 150 11.97 10.37 10.87
CA ASP A 150 11.73 11.32 9.79
C ASP A 150 12.58 10.90 8.59
N ALA A 151 11.94 10.31 7.57
CA ALA A 151 12.56 9.90 6.33
C ALA A 151 12.16 10.86 5.20
N GLY A 152 13.09 11.12 4.27
CA GLY A 152 12.80 11.92 3.09
C GLY A 152 11.64 11.35 2.27
N SER A 153 10.87 12.21 1.60
CA SER A 153 9.61 11.79 1.01
C SER A 153 9.77 10.70 -0.07
N VAL A 154 8.80 9.80 -0.13
CA VAL A 154 8.72 8.75 -1.15
C VAL A 154 8.30 9.35 -2.50
N THR A 155 8.96 8.97 -3.59
CA THR A 155 8.56 9.32 -4.97
C THR A 155 7.99 8.08 -5.65
N ALA A 156 7.20 8.23 -6.72
CA ALA A 156 6.71 7.08 -7.50
C ALA A 156 7.84 6.16 -8.00
N GLU A 157 9.02 6.72 -8.27
CA GLU A 157 10.21 5.96 -8.69
C GLU A 157 10.66 4.93 -7.65
N HIS A 158 10.36 5.16 -6.36
CA HIS A 158 10.78 4.27 -5.29
C HIS A 158 9.98 2.97 -5.21
N ARG A 159 8.82 2.89 -5.89
CA ARG A 159 7.94 1.70 -5.96
C ARG A 159 7.74 1.02 -4.59
N VAL A 160 7.57 1.84 -3.55
CA VAL A 160 7.38 1.38 -2.17
C VAL A 160 6.02 0.71 -2.07
N GLY A 161 6.01 -0.51 -1.55
CA GLY A 161 4.79 -1.27 -1.29
C GLY A 161 4.46 -1.41 0.19
N VAL A 162 5.48 -1.45 1.04
CA VAL A 162 5.32 -1.52 2.49
C VAL A 162 6.32 -0.57 3.14
N GLU A 163 5.84 0.29 4.02
CA GLU A 163 6.68 1.06 4.94
C GLU A 163 6.62 0.42 6.32
N ILE A 164 7.79 0.18 6.91
CA ILE A 164 7.94 -0.52 8.18
C ILE A 164 8.78 0.34 9.10
N HIS A 165 8.23 0.77 10.24
CA HIS A 165 9.02 1.41 11.29
C HIS A 165 9.01 0.60 12.59
N SER A 166 10.02 0.85 13.42
CA SER A 166 10.15 0.20 14.71
C SER A 166 9.75 1.12 15.85
N HIS A 167 9.10 0.55 16.85
CA HIS A 167 8.86 1.16 18.17
C HIS A 167 9.96 0.80 19.19
N GLY A 168 11.08 0.26 18.72
CA GLY A 168 12.18 -0.17 19.57
C GLY A 168 11.76 -1.23 20.59
N THR A 169 11.80 -0.87 21.87
CA THR A 169 11.40 -1.75 23.00
C THR A 169 9.94 -1.59 23.43
N LEU A 170 9.19 -0.68 22.81
CA LEU A 170 7.75 -0.52 23.06
C LEU A 170 6.95 -1.50 22.19
N PRO A 171 5.74 -1.89 22.61
CA PRO A 171 4.88 -2.73 21.78
C PRO A 171 4.45 -2.02 20.50
N ALA A 172 4.10 -2.80 19.48
CA ALA A 172 3.55 -2.30 18.23
C ALA A 172 2.12 -1.76 18.45
N TYR A 173 1.89 -0.54 17.97
CA TYR A 173 0.58 0.09 17.84
C TYR A 173 0.70 1.26 16.86
N PHE A 174 -0.39 1.75 16.29
CA PHE A 174 -0.35 3.03 15.54
C PHE A 174 -0.73 4.18 16.46
N SER A 175 0.12 5.19 16.56
CA SER A 175 -0.11 6.40 17.32
C SER A 175 -0.89 7.45 16.49
N PRO A 176 -1.44 8.50 17.14
CA PRO A 176 -2.01 9.64 16.40
C PRO A 176 -1.02 10.33 15.46
N THR A 177 0.29 10.24 15.74
CA THR A 177 1.34 10.75 14.85
C THR A 177 1.45 9.89 13.60
N ASP A 178 1.40 8.56 13.75
CA ASP A 178 1.36 7.65 12.59
C ASP A 178 0.08 7.90 11.78
N ASP A 179 -1.08 8.10 12.42
CA ASP A 179 -2.33 8.41 11.72
C ASP A 179 -2.25 9.68 10.85
N ALA A 180 -1.46 10.67 11.27
CA ALA A 180 -1.26 11.91 10.52
C ALA A 180 -0.26 11.75 9.36
N ASP A 181 0.77 10.94 9.55
CA ASP A 181 1.86 10.75 8.58
C ASP A 181 1.51 9.66 7.53
N GLU A 182 0.68 8.67 7.87
CA GLU A 182 0.41 7.46 7.07
C GLU A 182 -0.80 7.60 6.11
N ILE A 183 -0.82 8.68 5.33
CA ILE A 183 -1.96 9.03 4.45
C ILE A 183 -1.71 8.81 2.96
N ASP A 184 -0.50 8.38 2.58
CA ASP A 184 0.01 8.36 1.21
C ASP A 184 -0.44 7.15 0.36
N GLY A 185 -1.22 6.23 0.92
CA GLY A 185 -1.69 5.05 0.19
C GLY A 185 -0.72 3.87 0.20
N PHE A 186 0.03 3.69 1.29
CA PHE A 186 0.91 2.53 1.48
C PHE A 186 0.29 1.46 2.39
N LEU A 187 0.96 0.30 2.41
CA LEU A 187 0.87 -0.62 3.53
C LEU A 187 1.84 -0.14 4.61
N TYR A 188 1.36 -0.02 5.84
CA TYR A 188 2.13 0.44 6.97
C TYR A 188 2.26 -0.69 7.99
N CYS A 189 3.47 -0.87 8.51
CA CYS A 189 3.81 -1.90 9.47
C CYS A 189 4.58 -1.29 10.64
N VAL A 190 4.10 -1.53 11.85
CA VAL A 190 4.83 -1.20 13.07
C VAL A 190 5.38 -2.49 13.67
N ILE A 191 6.67 -2.49 13.99
CA ILE A 191 7.31 -3.58 14.73
C ILE A 191 7.76 -3.08 16.10
N GLY A 192 7.18 -3.63 17.15
CA GLY A 192 7.53 -3.36 18.53
C GLY A 192 8.20 -4.55 19.20
N ASP A 193 8.57 -4.38 20.47
CA ASP A 193 9.24 -5.39 21.30
C ASP A 193 10.42 -6.06 20.57
N VAL A 194 11.21 -5.28 19.83
CA VAL A 194 12.18 -5.78 18.85
C VAL A 194 13.26 -6.65 19.50
N THR A 195 13.55 -6.44 20.78
CA THR A 195 14.50 -7.23 21.57
C THR A 195 13.92 -8.53 22.13
N ALA A 196 12.59 -8.69 22.13
CA ALA A 196 11.93 -9.91 22.53
C ALA A 196 12.17 -11.03 21.51
N TRP A 197 11.97 -12.28 21.94
CA TRP A 197 12.08 -13.44 21.06
C TRP A 197 11.08 -13.35 19.90
N SER A 198 9.83 -13.01 20.22
CA SER A 198 8.77 -12.71 19.26
C SER A 198 8.43 -11.21 19.33
N PRO A 199 8.74 -10.41 18.30
CA PRO A 199 8.34 -9.02 18.26
C PRO A 199 6.82 -8.89 18.11
N SER A 200 6.26 -7.78 18.59
CA SER A 200 4.88 -7.41 18.31
C SER A 200 4.80 -6.74 16.93
N ILE A 201 3.73 -7.00 16.18
CA ILE A 201 3.57 -6.51 14.81
C ILE A 201 2.13 -6.00 14.62
N CYS A 202 2.00 -4.78 14.13
CA CYS A 202 0.72 -4.22 13.66
C CYS A 202 0.85 -3.85 12.19
N LEU A 203 -0.17 -4.15 11.39
CA LEU A 203 -0.23 -3.84 9.97
C LEU A 203 -1.54 -3.15 9.65
N ARG A 204 -1.50 -2.18 8.74
CA ARG A 204 -2.68 -1.57 8.16
C ARG A 204 -2.42 -1.10 6.74
N VAL A 205 -3.49 -0.84 6.02
CA VAL A 205 -3.45 0.06 4.86
C VAL A 205 -3.99 1.42 5.29
N GLY A 206 -3.35 2.50 4.82
CA GLY A 206 -3.73 3.88 5.13
C GLY A 206 -3.82 4.73 3.87
N HIS A 207 -4.91 5.47 3.70
CA HIS A 207 -5.06 6.42 2.60
C HIS A 207 -6.02 7.56 2.99
N ALA A 208 -5.58 8.81 2.86
CA ALA A 208 -6.40 10.00 3.16
C ALA A 208 -7.09 9.96 4.54
N GLY A 209 -6.36 9.51 5.57
CA GLY A 209 -6.85 9.37 6.94
C GLY A 209 -7.89 8.25 7.14
N CYS A 210 -8.15 7.44 6.13
CA CYS A 210 -8.93 6.22 6.25
C CYS A 210 -7.97 5.04 6.45
N PHE A 211 -8.34 4.09 7.31
CA PHE A 211 -7.48 2.98 7.70
C PHE A 211 -8.23 1.65 7.73
N LEU A 212 -7.51 0.56 7.44
CA LEU A 212 -7.99 -0.80 7.64
C LEU A 212 -6.86 -1.66 8.20
N ASP A 213 -7.06 -2.19 9.42
CA ASP A 213 -6.14 -3.12 10.06
C ASP A 213 -6.04 -4.42 9.25
N LEU A 214 -4.81 -4.91 9.11
CA LEU A 214 -4.46 -6.11 8.34
C LEU A 214 -3.74 -7.10 9.24
N SER A 215 -3.93 -8.38 8.92
CA SER A 215 -3.11 -9.47 9.46
C SER A 215 -1.83 -9.65 8.66
N VAL A 216 -0.82 -10.25 9.28
CA VAL A 216 0.47 -10.50 8.61
C VAL A 216 0.32 -11.42 7.41
N ASP A 217 -0.56 -12.44 7.47
CA ASP A 217 -0.80 -13.34 6.35
C ASP A 217 -1.53 -12.68 5.18
N GLN A 218 -2.26 -11.57 5.40
CA GLN A 218 -2.84 -10.79 4.30
C GLN A 218 -1.76 -10.08 3.49
N VAL A 219 -0.67 -9.63 4.12
CA VAL A 219 0.38 -8.85 3.48
C VAL A 219 1.56 -9.74 3.05
N PHE A 220 2.08 -10.59 3.93
CA PHE A 220 3.30 -11.38 3.72
C PHE A 220 3.02 -12.85 3.38
N GLU A 221 3.93 -13.48 2.65
CA GLU A 221 3.91 -14.92 2.39
C GLU A 221 4.42 -15.69 3.61
N LEU A 222 3.52 -16.19 4.47
CA LEU A 222 3.93 -16.93 5.67
C LEU A 222 4.61 -18.27 5.32
N PRO A 223 5.69 -18.65 6.04
CA PRO A 223 6.23 -19.99 5.99
C PRO A 223 5.18 -21.02 6.39
N HIS A 224 5.22 -22.21 5.76
CA HIS A 224 4.32 -23.30 6.10
C HIS A 224 4.39 -23.64 7.60
N GLY A 225 3.23 -23.60 8.26
CA GLY A 225 3.10 -23.98 9.67
C GLY A 225 3.41 -22.87 10.67
N LEU A 226 3.78 -21.66 10.23
CA LEU A 226 3.88 -20.51 11.13
C LEU A 226 2.48 -20.04 11.54
N GLN A 227 2.19 -20.11 12.84
CA GLN A 227 1.05 -19.43 13.44
C GLN A 227 1.56 -18.19 14.17
N LEU A 228 1.14 -17.02 13.72
CA LEU A 228 1.43 -15.77 14.42
C LEU A 228 0.38 -15.57 15.50
N GLN A 229 0.82 -15.16 16.68
CA GLN A 229 -0.11 -14.76 17.74
C GLN A 229 -0.75 -13.44 17.31
N GLU A 230 -2.03 -13.46 16.96
CA GLU A 230 -2.79 -12.25 16.65
C GLU A 230 -2.79 -11.31 17.87
N TRP A 231 -2.38 -10.06 17.67
CA TRP A 231 -2.54 -9.03 18.68
C TRP A 231 -4.01 -8.56 18.69
N PRO A 232 -4.61 -8.27 19.85
CA PRO A 232 -5.98 -7.77 19.91
C PRO A 232 -6.13 -6.55 18.98
N ARG A 233 -7.07 -6.66 18.04
CA ARG A 233 -7.51 -5.53 17.20
C ARG A 233 -7.98 -4.42 18.14
N ARG A 234 -7.77 -3.16 17.76
CA ARG A 234 -8.39 -2.06 18.51
C ARG A 234 -9.90 -2.28 18.51
N ASP A 235 -10.44 -2.58 19.68
CA ASP A 235 -11.85 -2.33 19.92
C ASP A 235 -11.99 -0.80 19.89
N ASN A 236 -12.84 -0.31 19.00
CA ASN A 236 -13.09 1.12 18.82
C ASN A 236 -13.64 1.69 20.15
N GLU A 237 -12.80 2.40 20.91
CA GLU A 237 -13.24 3.38 21.93
C GLU A 237 -13.40 4.77 21.30
#